data_AF-A0A5C6ANZ0-F1
#
_entry.id   AF-A0A5C6ANZ0-F1
#
_cell.length_a   1.000
_cell.length_b   1.000
_cell.length_c   1.000
_cell.angle_alpha   90.00
_cell.angle_beta   90.00
_cell.angle_gamma   90.00
#
_symmetry.space_group_name_H-M   'P 1'
#
loop_
_entity.id
_entity.type
_entity.pdbx_description
1 polymer ?
#
loop_
_entity_poly.entity_id
_entity_poly.type
_entity_poly.pdbx_seq_one_letter_code
_entity_poly.pdbx_strand_id
1 'polypeptide(L)'
;MKADATASNSSTATRWRLWVDGCGGFLILTGDCWTLGAAVPGGVADVGIRADVARHAGRIERVDSDYFWRNNEADDLSDTGRSQSILISPKQPLPVAGSATIRLRRPSTLSRTGVLILDPPHRFDGHVDAVIFAGDTILVGPSSDHHVVTSSFPDRAVLAYRDGGWQAKPLSQPGGKPGKSGPTFVELELGRRIQIQSLAMTLERA
;
A
#
# COMPACT_ATOMS: atom_id res chain seq x y z
N MET A 1 -24.02 -26.70 22.89
CA MET A 1 -23.87 -25.30 22.45
C MET A 1 -22.38 -24.99 22.37
N LYS A 2 -21.82 -24.95 21.15
CA LYS A 2 -20.41 -24.60 20.95
C LYS A 2 -20.30 -23.07 20.89
N ALA A 3 -19.48 -22.50 21.76
CA ALA A 3 -19.02 -21.12 21.64
C ALA A 3 -18.04 -21.07 20.45
N ASP A 4 -18.36 -20.25 19.45
CA ASP A 4 -17.45 -19.94 18.36
C ASP A 4 -16.61 -18.74 18.81
N ALA A 5 -15.37 -19.00 19.16
CA ALA A 5 -14.40 -17.98 19.51
C ALA A 5 -13.91 -17.35 18.20
N THR A 6 -14.40 -16.16 17.88
CA THR A 6 -13.81 -15.31 16.83
C THR A 6 -12.40 -14.93 17.29
N ALA A 7 -11.42 -15.72 16.89
CA ALA A 7 -10.02 -15.39 17.05
C ALA A 7 -9.75 -14.10 16.27
N SER A 8 -9.47 -13.01 17.00
CA SER A 8 -8.88 -11.80 16.46
C SER A 8 -7.47 -12.11 16.01
N ASN A 9 -7.34 -12.68 14.81
CA ASN A 9 -6.06 -13.05 14.24
C ASN A 9 -5.40 -11.76 13.74
N SER A 10 -4.66 -11.07 14.63
CA SER A 10 -3.80 -9.95 14.23
C SER A 10 -2.59 -10.52 13.49
N SER A 11 -2.78 -11.00 12.26
CA SER A 11 -1.67 -11.33 11.39
C SER A 11 -0.92 -10.04 11.10
N THR A 12 0.27 -9.88 11.67
CA THR A 12 1.13 -8.72 11.36
C THR A 12 1.34 -8.67 9.85
N ALA A 13 0.93 -7.57 9.23
CA ALA A 13 1.11 -7.38 7.80
C ALA A 13 2.60 -7.56 7.45
N THR A 14 2.89 -8.46 6.52
CA THR A 14 4.25 -8.53 5.98
C THR A 14 4.53 -7.26 5.20
N ARG A 15 5.69 -6.67 5.47
CA ARG A 15 6.04 -5.32 5.03
C ARG A 15 7.37 -5.32 4.29
N TRP A 16 7.42 -4.53 3.24
CA TRP A 16 8.63 -4.31 2.45
C TRP A 16 8.77 -2.84 2.11
N ARG A 17 10.00 -2.37 1.97
CA ARG A 17 10.28 -1.07 1.36
C ARG A 17 10.73 -1.30 -0.07
N LEU A 18 10.04 -0.68 -1.01
CA LEU A 18 10.43 -0.65 -2.42
C LEU A 18 10.99 0.73 -2.74
N TRP A 19 12.24 0.76 -3.15
CA TRP A 19 12.88 1.94 -3.72
C TRP A 19 12.80 1.86 -5.24
N VAL A 20 12.35 2.94 -5.87
CA VAL A 20 12.38 3.09 -7.32
C VAL A 20 13.23 4.31 -7.66
N ASP A 21 14.35 4.08 -8.32
CA ASP A 21 15.36 5.09 -8.62
C ASP A 21 14.74 6.25 -9.40
N GLY A 22 15.02 7.49 -8.96
CA GLY A 22 14.48 8.71 -9.56
C GLY A 22 12.98 8.93 -9.35
N CYS A 23 12.30 8.07 -8.57
CA CYS A 23 10.87 8.18 -8.30
C CYS A 23 10.57 8.36 -6.81
N GLY A 24 11.02 7.44 -5.95
CA GLY A 24 10.74 7.52 -4.51
C GLY A 24 10.79 6.19 -3.76
N GLY A 25 10.45 6.25 -2.47
CA GLY A 25 10.32 5.12 -1.57
C GLY A 25 8.86 4.75 -1.31
N PHE A 26 8.54 3.47 -1.33
CA PHE A 26 7.17 2.96 -1.14
C PHE A 26 7.15 1.89 -0.06
N LEU A 27 6.18 1.96 0.85
CA LEU A 27 5.93 0.89 1.82
C LEU A 27 4.90 -0.06 1.25
N ILE A 28 5.26 -1.31 1.02
CA ILE A 28 4.32 -2.35 0.55
C ILE A 28 3.85 -3.15 1.76
N LEU A 29 2.54 -3.21 1.96
CA LEU A 29 1.89 -3.99 3.00
C LEU A 29 0.95 -5.02 2.38
N THR A 30 1.15 -6.29 2.72
CA THR A 30 0.19 -7.37 2.40
C THR A 30 -0.83 -7.55 3.53
N GLY A 31 -1.88 -8.34 3.29
CA GLY A 31 -2.96 -8.57 4.25
C GLY A 31 -4.23 -7.87 3.81
N ASP A 32 -5.15 -7.63 4.74
CA ASP A 32 -6.42 -6.97 4.49
C ASP A 32 -6.81 -5.98 5.61
N CYS A 33 -5.99 -5.85 6.64
CA CYS A 33 -6.22 -4.97 7.77
C CYS A 33 -4.90 -4.31 8.18
N TRP A 34 -4.86 -2.98 8.20
CA TRP A 34 -3.66 -2.20 8.51
C TRP A 34 -3.97 -1.04 9.44
N THR A 35 -3.17 -0.91 10.48
CA THR A 35 -3.29 0.15 11.48
C THR A 35 -2.57 1.42 11.05
N LEU A 36 -3.18 2.57 11.30
CA LEU A 36 -2.64 3.90 11.03
C LEU A 36 -2.46 4.67 12.34
N GLY A 37 -1.37 5.43 12.45
CA GLY A 37 -1.15 6.27 13.63
C GLY A 37 0.07 7.16 13.52
N ALA A 38 0.30 7.96 14.55
CA ALA A 38 1.46 8.83 14.65
C ALA A 38 2.76 8.01 14.62
N ALA A 39 3.73 8.50 13.85
CA ALA A 39 5.10 7.99 13.85
C ALA A 39 5.79 8.37 15.17
N VAL A 40 5.80 7.45 16.14
CA VAL A 40 6.45 7.62 17.44
C VAL A 40 7.51 6.53 17.66
N PRO A 41 8.59 6.81 18.42
CA PRO A 41 9.54 5.77 18.80
C PRO A 41 8.85 4.60 19.49
N GLY A 42 9.09 3.37 19.00
CA GLY A 42 8.44 2.16 19.50
C GLY A 42 6.96 2.01 19.11
N GLY A 43 6.45 2.84 18.19
CA GLY A 43 5.10 2.70 17.66
C GLY A 43 4.89 1.36 16.95
N VAL A 44 3.68 0.81 17.07
CA VAL A 44 3.30 -0.50 16.51
C VAL A 44 2.38 -0.40 15.30
N ALA A 45 2.03 0.81 14.85
CA ALA A 45 1.18 1.01 13.68
C ALA A 45 1.86 0.47 12.42
N ASP A 46 1.09 -0.16 11.53
CA ASP A 46 1.58 -0.61 10.23
C ASP A 46 1.98 0.59 9.34
N VAL A 47 1.26 1.69 9.48
CA VAL A 47 1.50 2.95 8.78
C VAL A 47 1.70 4.09 9.78
N GLY A 48 2.96 4.52 9.93
CA GLY A 48 3.35 5.67 10.73
C GLY A 48 3.28 6.97 9.93
N ILE A 49 2.63 8.00 10.49
CA ILE A 49 2.45 9.32 9.88
C ILE A 49 3.19 10.37 10.70
N ARG A 50 4.04 11.17 10.06
CA ARG A 50 4.75 12.31 10.67
C ARG A 50 3.90 13.58 10.57
N ALA A 51 2.86 13.64 11.39
CA ALA A 51 1.96 14.79 11.51
C ALA A 51 1.31 14.79 12.90
N ASP A 52 0.56 15.84 13.21
CA ASP A 52 -0.35 15.82 14.36
C ASP A 52 -1.55 14.93 14.02
N VAL A 53 -1.47 13.66 14.45
CA VAL A 53 -2.51 12.63 14.38
C VAL A 53 -2.42 11.78 15.66
N ALA A 54 -3.49 11.07 16.02
CA ALA A 54 -3.46 10.20 17.19
C ALA A 54 -2.44 9.04 17.02
N ARG A 55 -1.86 8.58 18.14
CA ARG A 55 -0.96 7.40 18.15
C ARG A 55 -1.62 6.15 17.58
N HIS A 56 -2.93 6.02 17.80
CA HIS A 56 -3.77 4.94 17.29
C HIS A 56 -4.96 5.55 16.56
N ALA A 57 -4.73 6.14 15.38
CA ALA A 57 -5.77 6.87 14.65
C ALA A 57 -6.92 5.96 14.20
N GLY A 58 -6.62 4.74 13.76
CA GLY A 58 -7.61 3.79 13.30
C GLY A 58 -6.98 2.68 12.47
N ARG A 59 -7.81 1.99 11.68
CA ARG A 59 -7.37 0.97 10.73
C ARG A 59 -8.12 1.04 9.41
N ILE A 60 -7.44 0.63 8.35
CA ILE A 60 -8.02 0.40 7.03
C ILE A 60 -8.26 -1.11 6.89
N GLU A 61 -9.47 -1.48 6.52
CA GLU A 61 -9.87 -2.85 6.20
C GLU A 61 -10.18 -2.93 4.70
N ARG A 62 -9.67 -3.96 4.02
CA ARG A 62 -10.04 -4.28 2.65
C ARG A 62 -11.00 -5.47 2.66
N VAL A 63 -12.16 -5.30 2.05
CA VAL A 63 -13.12 -6.38 1.78
C VAL A 63 -13.32 -6.43 0.28
N ASP A 64 -12.93 -7.55 -0.33
CA ASP A 64 -12.84 -7.69 -1.78
C ASP A 64 -12.01 -6.55 -2.42
N SER A 65 -12.66 -5.69 -3.21
CA SER A 65 -12.04 -4.55 -3.91
C SER A 65 -12.27 -3.20 -3.22
N ASP A 66 -13.04 -3.20 -2.13
CA ASP A 66 -13.41 -1.99 -1.40
C ASP A 66 -12.63 -1.87 -0.10
N TYR A 67 -12.46 -0.62 0.32
CA TYR A 67 -11.69 -0.25 1.49
C TYR A 67 -12.57 0.50 2.47
N PHE A 68 -12.40 0.18 3.74
CA PHE A 68 -13.17 0.72 4.83
C PHE A 68 -12.24 1.28 5.89
N TRP A 69 -12.67 2.39 6.49
CA TRP A 69 -12.03 2.98 7.64
C TRP A 69 -12.77 2.58 8.93
N ARG A 70 -11.99 2.26 9.96
CA ARG A 70 -12.46 2.01 11.32
C ARG A 70 -11.73 2.93 12.29
N ASN A 71 -12.49 3.69 13.08
CA ASN A 71 -11.93 4.45 14.19
C ASN A 71 -11.64 3.51 15.37
N ASN A 72 -10.50 3.69 16.03
CA ASN A 72 -10.18 2.90 17.23
C ASN A 72 -11.02 3.31 18.46
N GLU A 73 -11.45 4.57 18.54
CA GLU A 73 -12.25 5.08 19.68
C GLU A 73 -13.69 4.52 19.73
N ALA A 74 -14.16 3.88 18.65
CA ALA A 74 -15.51 3.31 18.59
C ALA A 74 -15.64 1.94 19.28
N ASP A 75 -14.53 1.32 19.70
CA ASP A 75 -14.54 0.01 20.35
C ASP A 75 -14.81 0.09 21.87
N ASP A 76 -14.60 1.25 22.52
CA ASP A 76 -14.77 1.42 23.98
C ASP A 76 -16.13 2.01 24.42
N LEU A 77 -16.99 2.49 23.51
CA LEU A 77 -18.17 3.31 23.86
C LEU A 77 -19.52 2.89 23.25
N SER A 78 -19.66 1.68 22.70
CA SER A 78 -20.98 1.21 22.24
C SER A 78 -21.43 -0.10 22.89
N ASP A 79 -22.45 0.02 23.75
CA ASP A 79 -23.31 -1.07 24.25
C ASP A 79 -24.18 -1.71 23.12
N THR A 80 -23.83 -1.45 21.86
CA THR A 80 -24.46 -1.99 20.64
C THR A 80 -23.46 -2.66 19.68
N GLY A 81 -22.18 -2.78 20.06
CA GLY A 81 -21.24 -3.76 19.49
C GLY A 81 -20.94 -3.64 17.99
N ARG A 82 -21.20 -2.49 17.36
CA ARG A 82 -20.91 -2.29 15.93
C ARG A 82 -20.08 -1.03 15.72
N SER A 83 -18.78 -1.18 15.91
CA SER A 83 -17.76 -0.26 15.40
C SER A 83 -18.16 0.15 13.97
N GLN A 84 -18.37 1.44 13.70
CA GLN A 84 -18.93 1.88 12.41
C GLN A 84 -17.86 1.79 11.31
N SER A 85 -18.09 0.94 10.31
CA SER A 85 -17.27 0.87 9.10
C SER A 85 -17.63 2.02 8.17
N ILE A 86 -16.67 2.84 7.78
CA ILE A 86 -16.88 3.91 6.81
C ILE A 86 -16.27 3.50 5.48
N LEU A 87 -17.08 3.36 4.43
CA LEU A 87 -16.58 3.10 3.09
C LEU A 87 -15.68 4.26 2.61
N ILE A 88 -14.45 3.96 2.23
CA ILE A 88 -13.48 4.96 1.77
C ILE A 88 -13.75 5.29 0.30
N SER A 89 -14.17 6.52 0.05
CA SER A 89 -14.35 7.05 -1.30
C SER A 89 -13.02 7.60 -1.85
N PRO A 90 -12.62 7.27 -3.09
CA PRO A 90 -11.40 7.82 -3.69
C PRO A 90 -11.35 9.35 -3.80
N LYS A 91 -12.50 10.02 -3.72
CA LYS A 91 -12.63 11.48 -3.85
C LYS A 91 -12.52 12.23 -2.52
N GLN A 92 -12.60 11.51 -1.40
CA GLN A 92 -12.63 12.11 -0.07
C GLN A 92 -11.39 11.70 0.72
N PRO A 93 -10.83 12.60 1.54
CA PRO A 93 -9.86 12.22 2.54
C PRO A 93 -10.43 11.19 3.51
N LEU A 94 -9.56 10.40 4.12
CA LEU A 94 -9.95 9.55 5.25
C LEU A 94 -10.39 10.43 6.42
N PRO A 95 -11.39 10.01 7.20
CA PRO A 95 -11.90 10.76 8.34
C PRO A 95 -10.98 10.59 9.56
N VAL A 96 -9.72 11.01 9.42
CA VAL A 96 -8.72 11.00 10.49
C VAL A 96 -8.62 12.39 11.09
N ALA A 97 -8.76 12.49 12.41
CA ALA A 97 -8.56 13.75 13.11
C ALA A 97 -7.08 14.16 13.10
N GLY A 98 -6.82 15.46 12.95
CA GLY A 98 -5.48 16.01 12.97
C GLY A 98 -5.18 16.94 11.81
N SER A 99 -3.90 17.23 11.61
CA SER A 99 -3.40 18.15 10.58
C SER A 99 -3.16 17.50 9.21
N ALA A 100 -3.09 16.16 9.16
CA ALA A 100 -2.77 15.42 7.94
C ALA A 100 -4.01 15.08 7.11
N THR A 101 -3.99 15.48 5.84
CA THR A 101 -4.97 15.01 4.84
C THR A 101 -4.46 13.72 4.20
N ILE A 102 -5.14 12.61 4.50
CA ILE A 102 -4.78 11.27 4.04
C ILE A 102 -5.78 10.85 2.97
N ARG A 103 -5.31 10.32 1.83
CA ARG A 103 -6.20 9.84 0.75
C ARG A 103 -5.81 8.45 0.31
N LEU A 104 -6.81 7.63 0.00
CA LEU A 104 -6.62 6.32 -0.60
C LEU A 104 -7.02 6.36 -2.08
N ARG A 105 -6.05 6.10 -2.95
CA ARG A 105 -6.26 5.94 -4.38
C ARG A 105 -6.42 4.46 -4.73
N ARG A 106 -7.24 4.18 -5.74
CA ARG A 106 -7.34 2.88 -6.43
C ARG A 106 -7.00 3.11 -7.91
N PRO A 107 -5.71 3.10 -8.27
CA PRO A 107 -5.28 3.51 -9.62
C PRO A 107 -5.82 2.62 -10.74
N SER A 108 -5.95 1.30 -10.48
CA SER A 108 -6.48 0.34 -11.44
C SER A 108 -7.76 -0.31 -10.91
N THR A 109 -8.77 -0.44 -11.77
CA THR A 109 -10.00 -1.19 -11.47
C THR A 109 -9.81 -2.70 -11.55
N LEU A 110 -8.70 -3.16 -12.16
CA LEU A 110 -8.38 -4.57 -12.37
C LEU A 110 -7.47 -5.14 -11.26
N SER A 111 -7.04 -4.30 -10.32
CA SER A 111 -6.25 -4.71 -9.16
C SER A 111 -6.94 -4.24 -7.88
N ARG A 112 -6.94 -5.09 -6.87
CA ARG A 112 -7.40 -4.73 -5.52
C ARG A 112 -6.39 -3.84 -4.78
N THR A 113 -5.23 -3.56 -5.38
CA THR A 113 -4.16 -2.76 -4.75
C THR A 113 -4.58 -1.31 -4.57
N GLY A 114 -4.43 -0.81 -3.35
CA GLY A 114 -4.68 0.57 -2.96
C GLY A 114 -3.37 1.32 -2.72
N VAL A 115 -3.37 2.63 -2.94
CA VAL A 115 -2.23 3.51 -2.66
C VAL A 115 -2.65 4.63 -1.73
N LEU A 116 -2.15 4.59 -0.50
CA LEU A 116 -2.33 5.63 0.50
C LEU A 116 -1.30 6.73 0.28
N ILE A 117 -1.77 7.98 0.19
CA ILE A 117 -0.95 9.17 0.01
C ILE A 117 -1.28 10.20 1.08
N LEU A 118 -0.32 11.10 1.32
CA LEU A 118 -0.50 12.29 2.14
C LEU A 118 -0.43 13.53 1.26
N ASP A 119 -1.32 14.49 1.51
CA ASP A 119 -1.15 15.81 0.92
C ASP A 119 0.06 16.52 1.58
N PRO A 120 0.86 17.28 0.81
CA PRO A 120 1.93 18.08 1.38
C PRO A 120 1.43 19.04 2.49
N PRO A 121 2.27 19.35 3.49
CA PRO A 121 3.70 19.03 3.61
C PRO A 121 3.99 17.70 4.33
N HIS A 122 2.96 16.94 4.71
CA HIS A 122 3.12 15.77 5.58
C HIS A 122 3.82 14.59 4.89
N ARG A 123 4.38 13.68 5.69
CA ARG A 123 5.14 12.52 5.23
C ARG A 123 4.83 11.28 6.06
N PHE A 124 4.97 10.11 5.45
CA PHE A 124 5.01 8.86 6.18
C PHE A 124 6.37 8.70 6.86
N ASP A 125 6.47 7.79 7.83
CA ASP A 125 7.74 7.46 8.44
C ASP A 125 8.66 6.65 7.51
N GLY A 126 9.97 6.67 7.80
CA GLY A 126 10.93 5.79 7.12
C GLY A 126 11.14 6.08 5.63
N HIS A 127 11.13 7.36 5.23
CA HIS A 127 11.35 7.83 3.85
C HIS A 127 10.38 7.21 2.83
N VAL A 128 9.11 7.12 3.21
CA VAL A 128 8.03 6.59 2.39
C VAL A 128 7.23 7.74 1.79
N ASP A 129 7.14 7.77 0.45
CA ASP A 129 6.36 8.74 -0.31
C ASP A 129 4.90 8.29 -0.46
N ALA A 130 4.65 6.99 -0.52
CA ALA A 130 3.30 6.40 -0.51
C ALA A 130 3.30 4.98 0.07
N VAL A 131 2.17 4.59 0.68
CA VAL A 131 1.95 3.22 1.16
C VAL A 131 1.10 2.47 0.15
N ILE A 132 1.50 1.25 -0.20
CA ILE A 132 0.82 0.38 -1.14
C ILE A 132 0.22 -0.80 -0.36
N PHE A 133 -1.11 -0.84 -0.29
CA PHE A 133 -1.84 -1.99 0.22
C PHE A 133 -1.93 -3.03 -0.88
N ALA A 134 -0.94 -3.93 -0.96
CA ALA A 134 -0.83 -4.93 -2.00
C ALA A 134 -2.05 -5.86 -1.99
N GLY A 135 -2.76 -5.93 -3.11
CA GLY A 135 -3.76 -6.94 -3.41
C GLY A 135 -3.11 -8.07 -4.21
N ASP A 136 -3.30 -8.03 -5.53
CA ASP A 136 -2.83 -9.09 -6.44
C ASP A 136 -1.57 -8.68 -7.21
N THR A 137 -1.54 -7.43 -7.68
CA THR A 137 -0.42 -6.89 -8.47
C THR A 137 -0.20 -5.41 -8.20
N ILE A 138 1.05 -4.96 -8.39
CA ILE A 138 1.43 -3.56 -8.35
C ILE A 138 1.89 -3.17 -9.76
N LEU A 139 1.21 -2.21 -10.35
CA LEU A 139 1.58 -1.62 -11.64
C LEU A 139 2.57 -0.47 -11.41
N VAL A 140 3.68 -0.50 -12.12
CA VAL A 140 4.74 0.52 -12.12
C VAL A 140 4.84 1.10 -13.53
N GLY A 141 4.78 2.42 -13.67
CA GLY A 141 4.83 3.07 -14.98
C GLY A 141 4.47 4.55 -14.95
N PRO A 142 4.50 5.25 -16.09
CA PRO A 142 4.41 6.71 -16.13
C PRO A 142 3.00 7.28 -15.95
N SER A 143 1.96 6.45 -16.07
CA SER A 143 0.57 6.91 -16.11
C SER A 143 -0.09 6.91 -14.72
N SER A 144 -1.12 7.75 -14.53
CA SER A 144 -1.78 7.95 -13.24
C SER A 144 -2.62 6.77 -12.73
N ASP A 145 -2.85 5.78 -13.60
CA ASP A 145 -3.46 4.48 -13.33
C ASP A 145 -2.45 3.43 -12.80
N HIS A 146 -1.17 3.78 -12.71
CA HIS A 146 -0.14 2.96 -12.07
C HIS A 146 -0.09 3.27 -10.56
N HIS A 147 0.28 2.24 -9.79
CA HIS A 147 0.38 2.33 -8.34
C HIS A 147 1.67 3.05 -7.93
N VAL A 148 2.76 2.75 -8.66
CA VAL A 148 4.00 3.50 -8.61
C VAL A 148 4.13 4.29 -9.91
N VAL A 149 4.07 5.61 -9.80
CA VAL A 149 4.13 6.50 -10.95
C VAL A 149 5.58 6.90 -11.22
N THR A 150 6.08 6.57 -12.41
CA THR A 150 7.46 6.80 -12.86
C THR A 150 7.46 7.79 -14.02
N SER A 151 7.04 9.03 -13.80
CA SER A 151 6.80 10.03 -14.87
C SER A 151 8.03 10.33 -15.73
N SER A 152 9.24 10.14 -15.19
CA SER A 152 10.50 10.32 -15.91
C SER A 152 10.91 9.13 -16.79
N PHE A 153 10.22 7.98 -16.68
CA PHE A 153 10.58 6.75 -17.38
C PHE A 153 9.37 6.22 -18.18
N PRO A 154 9.54 5.92 -19.48
CA PRO A 154 8.42 5.48 -20.32
C PRO A 154 8.05 4.00 -20.12
N ASP A 155 8.94 3.22 -19.52
CA ASP A 155 8.80 1.78 -19.36
C ASP A 155 7.86 1.43 -18.22
N ARG A 156 7.33 0.21 -18.28
CA ARG A 156 6.30 -0.27 -17.38
C ARG A 156 6.65 -1.66 -16.88
N ALA A 157 6.29 -1.93 -15.64
CA ALA A 157 6.41 -3.25 -15.05
C ALA A 157 5.17 -3.60 -14.23
N VAL A 158 4.92 -4.90 -14.11
CA VAL A 158 4.00 -5.44 -13.12
C VAL A 158 4.81 -6.17 -12.06
N LEU A 159 4.55 -5.86 -10.79
CA LEU A 159 5.06 -6.62 -9.66
C LEU A 159 3.96 -7.56 -9.16
N ALA A 160 4.32 -8.80 -8.88
CA ALA A 160 3.44 -9.81 -8.32
C ALA A 160 4.14 -10.49 -7.14
N TYR A 161 3.39 -10.78 -6.08
CA TYR A 161 3.89 -11.56 -4.96
C TYR A 161 3.63 -13.04 -5.22
N ARG A 162 4.69 -13.85 -5.31
CA ARG A 162 4.64 -15.28 -5.65
C ARG A 162 5.71 -16.03 -4.88
N ASP A 163 5.39 -17.23 -4.42
CA ASP A 163 6.35 -18.12 -3.75
C ASP A 163 7.11 -17.46 -2.57
N GLY A 164 6.46 -16.53 -1.88
CA GLY A 164 7.04 -15.79 -0.74
C GLY A 164 7.95 -14.61 -1.10
N GLY A 165 8.05 -14.27 -2.39
CA GLY A 165 8.88 -13.18 -2.90
C GLY A 165 8.12 -12.25 -3.85
N TRP A 166 8.66 -11.05 -4.04
CA TRP A 166 8.17 -10.14 -5.07
C TRP A 166 8.91 -10.41 -6.37
N GLN A 167 8.16 -10.55 -7.45
CA GLN A 167 8.68 -10.72 -8.79
C GLN A 167 8.19 -9.60 -9.69
N ALA A 168 9.03 -9.18 -10.62
CA ALA A 168 8.77 -8.08 -11.53
C ALA A 168 8.82 -8.56 -12.98
N LYS A 169 7.88 -8.11 -13.80
CA LYS A 169 7.82 -8.44 -15.22
C LYS A 169 7.65 -7.15 -16.05
N PRO A 170 8.48 -6.93 -17.08
CA PRO A 170 8.28 -5.81 -17.99
C PRO A 170 6.97 -5.95 -18.77
N LEU A 171 6.26 -4.84 -18.95
CA LEU A 171 5.08 -4.75 -19.80
C LEU A 171 5.46 -4.10 -21.13
N SER A 172 5.03 -4.71 -22.24
CA SER A 172 5.19 -4.12 -23.57
C SER A 172 4.52 -2.74 -23.63
N GLN A 173 5.06 -1.78 -24.38
CA GLN A 173 4.44 -0.47 -24.53
C GLN A 173 3.04 -0.56 -25.18
N PRO A 174 2.08 0.32 -24.81
CA PRO A 174 0.78 0.35 -25.47
C PRO A 174 0.98 0.67 -26.96
N GLY A 175 0.42 -0.15 -27.85
CA GLY A 175 0.57 0.05 -29.31
C GLY A 175 1.92 -0.39 -29.90
N GLY A 176 2.85 -0.89 -29.09
CA GLY A 176 4.03 -1.58 -29.60
C GLY A 176 3.63 -2.90 -30.27
N LYS A 177 4.30 -3.29 -31.36
CA LYS A 177 4.23 -4.69 -31.83
C LYS A 177 4.52 -5.60 -30.63
N PRO A 178 3.85 -6.76 -30.48
CA PRO A 178 4.22 -7.72 -29.46
C PRO A 178 5.67 -8.15 -29.69
N GLY A 179 6.61 -7.41 -29.10
CA GLY A 179 8.00 -7.79 -29.02
C GLY A 179 8.09 -8.99 -28.10
N LYS A 180 9.19 -9.73 -28.21
CA LYS A 180 9.57 -10.80 -27.28
C LYS A 180 9.83 -10.23 -25.87
N SER A 181 8.84 -9.59 -25.22
CA SER A 181 8.85 -9.49 -23.77
C SER A 181 8.76 -10.92 -23.28
N GLY A 182 9.92 -11.47 -22.96
CA GLY A 182 10.05 -12.85 -22.52
C GLY A 182 9.09 -13.12 -21.37
N PRO A 183 8.62 -14.35 -21.21
CA PRO A 183 7.67 -14.74 -20.18
C PRO A 183 8.23 -14.62 -18.74
N THR A 184 9.51 -14.26 -18.58
CA THR A 184 10.23 -14.48 -17.34
C THR A 184 10.06 -13.32 -16.38
N PHE A 185 9.35 -13.62 -15.29
CA PHE A 185 9.41 -12.83 -14.07
C PHE A 185 10.86 -12.80 -13.55
N VAL A 186 11.31 -11.63 -13.13
CA VAL A 186 12.60 -11.43 -12.45
C VAL A 186 12.32 -11.24 -10.97
N GLU A 187 13.00 -12.00 -10.12
CA GLU A 187 12.86 -11.84 -8.67
C GLU A 187 13.44 -10.50 -8.21
N LEU A 188 12.71 -9.80 -7.34
CA LEU A 188 13.22 -8.64 -6.60
C LEU A 188 13.94 -9.14 -5.36
N GLU A 189 15.18 -9.58 -5.53
CA GLU A 189 16.03 -10.04 -4.44
C GLU A 189 16.25 -8.94 -3.40
N LEU A 190 16.11 -9.29 -2.11
CA LEU A 190 16.22 -8.33 -1.02
C LEU A 190 17.62 -7.68 -0.98
N GLY A 191 17.65 -6.35 -0.85
CA GLY A 191 18.85 -5.53 -0.81
C GLY A 191 19.59 -5.41 -2.14
N ARG A 192 19.12 -6.06 -3.21
CA ARG A 192 19.73 -5.99 -4.54
C ARG A 192 18.98 -5.02 -5.44
N ARG A 193 19.75 -4.20 -6.14
CA ARG A 193 19.25 -3.33 -7.19
C ARG A 193 19.01 -4.15 -8.45
N ILE A 194 17.75 -4.25 -8.86
CA ILE A 194 17.32 -4.94 -10.06
C ILE A 194 16.91 -3.91 -11.11
N GLN A 195 17.35 -4.10 -12.35
CA GLN A 195 17.00 -3.24 -13.47
C GLN A 195 16.13 -3.99 -14.49
N ILE A 196 14.99 -3.41 -14.84
CA ILE A 196 14.03 -3.92 -15.81
C ILE A 196 13.75 -2.79 -16.80
N GLN A 197 14.30 -2.92 -18.01
CA GLN A 197 14.28 -1.84 -19.01
C GLN A 197 14.92 -0.56 -18.41
N SER A 198 14.25 0.59 -18.47
CA SER A 198 14.72 1.82 -17.82
C SER A 198 14.39 1.91 -16.31
N LEU A 199 13.58 1.00 -15.77
CA LEU A 199 13.21 1.00 -14.35
C LEU A 199 14.29 0.31 -13.52
N ALA A 200 14.74 0.96 -12.45
CA ALA A 200 15.62 0.35 -11.46
C ALA A 200 15.00 0.40 -10.08
N MET A 201 15.03 -0.74 -9.39
CA MET A 201 14.30 -0.94 -8.15
C MET A 201 15.13 -1.73 -7.14
N THR A 202 14.97 -1.44 -5.85
CA THR A 202 15.56 -2.21 -4.75
C THR A 202 14.46 -2.54 -3.75
N LEU A 203 14.38 -3.79 -3.30
CA LEU A 203 13.41 -4.22 -2.29
C LEU A 203 14.12 -4.52 -0.97
N GLU A 204 13.56 -4.06 0.14
CA GLU A 204 14.08 -4.29 1.50
C GLU A 204 12.97 -4.81 2.41
N ARG A 205 13.36 -5.45 3.52
CA ARG A 205 12.44 -5.70 4.63
C ARG A 205 12.24 -4.39 5.40
N ALA A 206 10.98 -4.10 5.75
CA ALA A 206 10.60 -2.94 6.54
C ALA A 206 10.24 -3.32 7.97
#